data_AF-A0A7K8QZP7-F1
#
_entry.id   AF-A0A7K8QZP7-F1
#
_cell.length_a   1.000
_cell.length_b   1.000
_cell.length_c   1.000
_cell.angle_alpha   90.00
_cell.angle_beta   90.00
_cell.angle_gamma   90.00
#
_symmetry.space_group_name_H-M   'P 1'
#
loop_
_entity.id
_entity.type
_entity.pdbx_description
1 polymer ?
#
loop_
_entity_poly.entity_id
_entity_poly.type
_entity_poly.pdbx_seq_one_letter_code
_entity_poly.pdbx_strand_id
1 'polypeptide(L)'
;MWKLLTLGLLLAACSICGTSIFYSTRDAHQVLRIQKRANTFLEELKPGSVERECNEELCNFEEASEIFETREATVRMSFCTSVSDGDQCVPEPCSNGTCKDNIGTFSCICNEGWEGLLCNYEVEYTNCSVDNGGCEHFCRDDPAKQRRLCSCASGYQLMNNHTSCKPVVEFPCGRVKIDDTESKAELNIRVTEGTVGRRGDTPWQIMLQTTQGKFLCGGVLIHPAWVLTAAHCLEAQKGLRVKLGKFRFHREAEEQIIRVDKRVIHDNYTKETSDNDIAMLHLAEHVMYHKHALPICLPPRNLAEQELTRSGRRMVVTGWGSTSDSNNSYATSLRYIEIPIVPRNECALAMRFPISDNMLCAGSLGDRKDACHGDSGGPMFTKYKDTWFLVGLVSWGEGCGRKGKFGVYTKVSQYLEWIQHHIDVSAPLKG
;
A
#
# COMPACT_ATOMS: atom_id res chain seq x y z
N MET A 1 -32.44 84.29 -48.91
CA MET A 1 -31.78 84.13 -47.59
C MET A 1 -32.81 83.83 -46.49
N TRP A 2 -33.56 82.73 -46.62
CA TRP A 2 -34.44 82.23 -45.55
C TRP A 2 -34.89 80.77 -45.79
N LYS A 3 -33.95 79.89 -46.17
CA LYS A 3 -34.18 78.43 -46.26
C LYS A 3 -33.01 77.56 -45.81
N LEU A 4 -31.96 78.14 -45.20
CA LEU A 4 -30.80 77.39 -44.68
C LEU A 4 -30.61 77.52 -43.16
N LEU A 5 -31.51 78.22 -42.46
CA LEU A 5 -31.46 78.40 -41.00
C LEU A 5 -32.41 77.47 -40.22
N THR A 6 -33.24 76.67 -40.90
CA THR A 6 -34.16 75.71 -40.26
C THR A 6 -33.68 74.26 -40.27
N LEU A 7 -32.57 73.93 -40.95
CA LEU A 7 -31.98 72.59 -40.90
C LEU A 7 -30.93 72.41 -39.78
N GLY A 8 -30.42 73.50 -39.22
CA GLY A 8 -29.44 73.46 -38.11
C GLY A 8 -30.06 73.30 -36.71
N LEU A 9 -31.37 73.56 -36.56
CA LEU A 9 -32.08 73.47 -35.28
C LEU A 9 -32.79 72.13 -35.05
N LEU A 10 -32.84 71.25 -36.06
CA LEU A 10 -33.33 69.87 -35.91
C LEU A 10 -32.21 68.83 -35.73
N LEU A 11 -30.94 69.20 -35.95
CA LEU A 11 -29.79 68.32 -35.71
C LEU A 11 -29.05 68.60 -34.38
N ALA A 12 -29.39 69.69 -33.67
CA ALA A 12 -28.86 69.98 -32.33
C ALA A 12 -29.73 69.46 -31.18
N ALA A 13 -30.83 68.74 -31.48
CA ALA A 13 -31.73 68.17 -30.49
C ALA A 13 -31.64 66.63 -30.38
N CYS A 14 -30.64 66.00 -31.01
CA CYS A 14 -30.47 64.54 -30.98
C CYS A 14 -29.07 64.09 -30.52
N SER A 15 -28.36 64.93 -29.75
CA SER A 15 -27.07 64.58 -29.14
C SER A 15 -27.12 64.35 -27.63
N ILE A 16 -28.30 64.21 -27.04
CA ILE A 16 -28.46 63.83 -25.63
C ILE A 16 -29.61 62.83 -25.51
N CYS A 17 -29.42 61.64 -26.06
CA CYS A 17 -30.11 60.42 -25.58
C CYS A 17 -29.40 59.19 -26.14
N GLY A 18 -28.10 59.10 -25.91
CA GLY A 18 -27.37 57.85 -25.94
C GLY A 18 -27.30 57.26 -24.53
N THR A 19 -28.43 57.18 -23.83
CA THR A 19 -28.50 56.26 -22.67
C THR A 19 -28.37 54.88 -23.27
N SER A 20 -27.26 54.19 -23.00
CA SER A 20 -27.17 52.76 -23.28
C SER A 20 -28.41 52.11 -22.66
N ILE A 21 -29.31 51.62 -23.52
CA ILE A 21 -30.52 50.89 -23.09
C ILE A 21 -30.12 49.60 -22.35
N PHE A 22 -28.85 49.20 -22.46
CA PHE A 22 -28.27 48.07 -21.76
C PHE A 22 -27.42 48.56 -20.58
N TYR A 23 -27.82 48.14 -19.38
CA TYR A 23 -27.02 48.22 -18.17
C TYR A 23 -25.79 47.30 -18.29
N SER A 24 -24.67 47.67 -17.67
CA SER A 24 -23.54 46.75 -17.51
C SER A 24 -23.97 45.56 -16.63
N THR A 25 -23.38 44.38 -16.80
CA THR A 25 -23.71 43.19 -16.00
C THR A 25 -23.60 43.45 -14.49
N ARG A 26 -22.64 44.29 -14.07
CA ARG A 26 -22.46 44.69 -12.66
C ARG A 26 -23.55 45.65 -12.16
N ASP A 27 -24.00 46.57 -13.00
CA ASP A 27 -25.03 47.56 -12.62
C ASP A 27 -26.45 46.95 -12.69
N ALA A 28 -26.70 46.00 -13.60
CA ALA A 28 -27.95 45.25 -13.68
C ALA A 28 -28.22 44.43 -12.39
N HIS A 29 -27.17 43.87 -11.78
CA HIS A 29 -27.25 43.14 -10.51
C HIS A 29 -27.60 44.03 -9.29
N GLN A 30 -27.46 45.37 -9.38
CA GLN A 30 -27.85 46.28 -8.30
C GLN A 30 -29.32 46.73 -8.39
N VAL A 31 -29.90 46.80 -9.60
CA VAL A 31 -31.28 47.26 -9.83
C VAL A 31 -32.28 46.12 -9.66
N LEU A 32 -31.91 44.90 -10.06
CA LEU A 32 -32.72 43.70 -9.83
C LEU A 32 -32.33 43.07 -8.48
N ARG A 33 -32.88 43.59 -7.38
CA ARG A 33 -33.05 42.75 -6.18
C ARG A 33 -34.12 41.70 -6.49
N ILE A 34 -33.74 40.63 -7.17
CA ILE A 34 -34.59 39.44 -7.28
C ILE A 34 -34.78 38.93 -5.85
N GLN A 35 -35.96 39.11 -5.28
CA GLN A 35 -36.32 38.38 -4.07
C GLN A 35 -36.35 36.90 -4.45
N LYS A 36 -35.55 36.09 -3.74
CA LYS A 36 -35.64 34.64 -3.84
C LYS A 36 -37.10 34.23 -3.61
N ARG A 37 -37.66 33.46 -4.53
CA ARG A 37 -39.02 32.92 -4.48
C ARG A 37 -39.09 31.65 -3.62
N ALA A 38 -37.92 31.06 -3.37
CA ALA A 38 -37.60 30.02 -2.41
C ALA A 38 -37.95 30.37 -0.95
N ASN A 39 -38.23 29.35 -0.13
CA ASN A 39 -38.73 29.38 1.24
C ASN A 39 -39.97 30.28 1.50
N THR A 40 -40.94 30.30 0.59
CA THR A 40 -42.18 31.08 0.72
C THR A 40 -43.34 30.28 1.33
N PHE A 41 -44.25 30.95 2.05
CA PHE A 41 -45.42 30.29 2.65
C PHE A 41 -46.27 29.57 1.57
N LEU A 42 -46.46 28.26 1.72
CA LEU A 42 -47.14 27.35 0.77
C LEU A 42 -46.37 27.05 -0.54
N GLU A 43 -45.06 27.23 -0.56
CA GLU A 43 -44.22 26.91 -1.71
C GLU A 43 -44.36 25.48 -2.23
N GLU A 44 -44.43 24.51 -1.32
CA GLU A 44 -44.67 23.08 -1.58
C GLU A 44 -45.95 22.77 -2.37
N LEU A 45 -46.86 23.74 -2.52
CA LEU A 45 -48.08 23.59 -3.34
C LEU A 45 -47.88 24.03 -4.80
N LYS A 46 -46.71 24.61 -5.14
CA LYS A 46 -46.39 25.05 -6.50
C LYS A 46 -45.76 23.89 -7.27
N PRO A 47 -45.92 23.82 -8.60
CA PRO A 47 -45.20 22.83 -9.40
C PRO A 47 -43.69 23.02 -9.26
N GLY A 48 -42.96 21.91 -9.17
CA GLY A 48 -41.50 21.90 -9.05
C GLY A 48 -40.83 22.71 -10.17
N SER A 49 -39.82 23.51 -9.81
CA SER A 49 -39.12 24.37 -10.76
C SER A 49 -37.63 24.42 -10.44
N VAL A 50 -36.79 24.03 -11.40
CA VAL A 50 -35.33 24.10 -11.31
C VAL A 50 -34.84 25.45 -10.78
N GLU A 51 -35.35 26.55 -11.36
CA GLU A 51 -34.89 27.89 -11.03
C GLU A 51 -35.18 28.22 -9.55
N ARG A 52 -36.33 27.79 -9.03
CA ARG A 52 -36.77 28.13 -7.67
C ARG A 52 -36.13 27.22 -6.62
N GLU A 53 -36.28 25.91 -6.81
CA GLU A 53 -35.90 24.91 -5.82
C GLU A 53 -34.38 24.62 -5.83
N CYS A 54 -33.72 24.74 -7.00
CA CYS A 54 -32.32 24.30 -7.16
C CYS A 54 -31.35 25.44 -7.50
N ASN A 55 -31.78 26.53 -8.15
CA ASN A 55 -30.89 27.68 -8.44
C ASN A 55 -31.01 28.79 -7.38
N GLU A 56 -32.22 29.08 -6.91
CA GLU A 56 -32.45 30.09 -5.87
C GLU A 56 -32.21 29.52 -4.44
N GLU A 57 -32.29 28.19 -4.24
CA GLU A 57 -31.96 27.44 -3.01
C GLU A 57 -31.29 26.06 -3.29
N LEU A 58 -30.87 25.35 -2.24
CA LEU A 58 -30.27 24.02 -2.38
C LEU A 58 -31.37 22.96 -2.27
N CYS A 59 -31.77 22.39 -3.41
CA CYS A 59 -32.81 21.37 -3.43
C CYS A 59 -32.37 20.04 -2.80
N ASN A 60 -33.30 19.38 -2.13
CA ASN A 60 -33.16 18.02 -1.62
C ASN A 60 -33.65 16.98 -2.67
N PHE A 61 -33.51 15.69 -2.34
CA PHE A 61 -33.82 14.60 -3.30
C PHE A 61 -35.32 14.52 -3.64
N GLU A 62 -36.20 14.91 -2.74
CA GLU A 62 -37.65 14.91 -2.93
C GLU A 62 -38.05 16.02 -3.91
N GLU A 63 -37.56 17.25 -3.68
CA GLU A 63 -37.75 18.42 -4.55
C GLU A 63 -37.19 18.18 -5.97
N ALA A 64 -36.00 17.58 -6.08
CA ALA A 64 -35.43 17.20 -7.37
C ALA A 64 -36.25 16.09 -8.08
N SER A 65 -36.92 15.22 -7.32
CA SER A 65 -37.78 14.17 -7.88
C SER A 65 -39.11 14.72 -8.43
N GLU A 66 -39.57 15.87 -7.94
CA GLU A 66 -40.78 16.54 -8.42
C GLU A 66 -40.56 17.31 -9.72
N ILE A 67 -39.34 17.78 -9.96
CA ILE A 67 -38.95 18.54 -11.17
C ILE A 67 -38.78 17.63 -12.39
N PHE A 68 -38.16 16.46 -12.21
CA PHE A 68 -37.83 15.56 -13.30
C PHE A 68 -38.80 14.36 -13.34
N GLU A 69 -39.85 14.44 -14.16
CA GLU A 69 -40.85 13.36 -14.32
C GLU A 69 -40.24 12.05 -14.86
N THR A 70 -39.12 12.10 -15.60
CA THR A 70 -38.49 10.90 -16.17
C THR A 70 -37.82 10.05 -15.08
N ARG A 71 -38.09 8.73 -15.09
CA ARG A 71 -37.58 7.72 -14.14
C ARG A 71 -36.07 7.43 -14.25
N GLU A 72 -35.32 8.21 -15.03
CA GLU A 72 -33.89 8.00 -15.19
C GLU A 72 -33.15 8.67 -14.04
N ALA A 73 -32.96 7.91 -12.96
CA ALA A 73 -32.26 8.33 -11.74
C ALA A 73 -30.88 8.98 -12.02
N THR A 74 -30.23 8.60 -13.12
CA THR A 74 -28.94 9.14 -13.57
C THR A 74 -29.00 10.65 -13.89
N VAL A 75 -30.04 11.11 -14.60
CA VAL A 75 -30.20 12.51 -15.01
C VAL A 75 -30.46 13.41 -13.80
N ARG A 76 -31.29 12.91 -12.87
CA ARG A 76 -31.57 13.60 -11.60
C ARG A 76 -30.31 13.72 -10.74
N MET A 77 -29.52 12.65 -10.67
CA MET A 77 -28.28 12.63 -9.89
C MET A 77 -27.24 13.61 -10.46
N SER A 78 -27.00 13.61 -11.78
CA SER A 78 -26.07 14.55 -12.44
C SER A 78 -26.50 16.01 -12.32
N PHE A 79 -27.81 16.26 -12.35
CA PHE A 79 -28.35 17.60 -12.14
C PHE A 79 -28.15 18.05 -10.67
N CYS A 80 -28.42 17.17 -9.70
CA CYS A 80 -28.22 17.49 -8.29
C CYS A 80 -26.74 17.68 -7.90
N THR A 81 -25.81 16.90 -8.46
CA THR A 81 -24.37 17.11 -8.23
C THR A 81 -23.92 18.47 -8.75
N SER A 82 -24.21 18.76 -10.03
CA SER A 82 -23.77 20.00 -10.66
C SER A 82 -24.35 21.26 -10.02
N VAL A 83 -25.56 21.20 -9.48
CA VAL A 83 -26.15 22.31 -8.72
C VAL A 83 -25.48 22.49 -7.35
N SER A 84 -25.02 21.40 -6.73
CA SER A 84 -24.39 21.44 -5.40
C SER A 84 -22.96 22.01 -5.43
N ASP A 85 -22.16 21.72 -6.46
CA ASP A 85 -20.74 22.13 -6.51
C ASP A 85 -20.17 22.47 -7.90
N GLY A 86 -21.03 22.60 -8.92
CA GLY A 86 -20.66 22.88 -10.31
C GLY A 86 -20.38 21.60 -11.13
N ASP A 87 -20.27 21.71 -12.45
CA ASP A 87 -19.89 20.57 -13.30
C ASP A 87 -18.36 20.44 -13.36
N GLN A 88 -17.81 19.41 -12.71
CA GLN A 88 -16.36 19.19 -12.70
C GLN A 88 -15.82 18.57 -14.00
N CYS A 89 -16.68 18.26 -14.96
CA CYS A 89 -16.29 17.89 -16.32
C CYS A 89 -16.05 19.10 -17.24
N VAL A 90 -16.10 20.33 -16.73
CA VAL A 90 -15.81 21.55 -17.49
C VAL A 90 -14.60 22.31 -16.90
N PRO A 91 -13.48 22.47 -17.65
CA PRO A 91 -13.23 21.97 -19.01
C PRO A 91 -13.04 20.44 -19.05
N GLU A 92 -13.29 19.82 -20.21
CA GLU A 92 -13.25 18.36 -20.39
C GLU A 92 -11.90 17.75 -19.98
N PRO A 93 -11.80 17.09 -18.81
CA PRO A 93 -10.51 16.72 -18.23
C PRO A 93 -9.98 15.39 -18.78
N CYS A 94 -10.85 14.56 -19.37
CA CYS A 94 -10.52 13.23 -19.87
C CYS A 94 -10.01 13.32 -21.31
N SER A 95 -8.78 12.86 -21.59
CA SER A 95 -8.19 12.99 -22.93
C SER A 95 -8.77 11.97 -23.93
N ASN A 96 -8.81 10.69 -23.54
CA ASN A 96 -9.36 9.60 -24.37
C ASN A 96 -10.45 8.83 -23.61
N GLY A 97 -11.48 9.53 -23.14
CA GLY A 97 -12.56 8.91 -22.39
C GLY A 97 -13.72 9.86 -22.12
N THR A 98 -14.79 9.33 -21.55
CA THR A 98 -15.97 10.11 -21.17
C THR A 98 -15.85 10.55 -19.72
N CYS A 99 -16.02 11.85 -19.47
CA CYS A 99 -16.06 12.39 -18.12
C CYS A 99 -17.41 12.11 -17.45
N LYS A 100 -17.37 11.68 -16.18
CA LYS A 100 -18.52 11.53 -15.32
C LYS A 100 -18.33 12.38 -14.07
N ASP A 101 -19.21 13.36 -13.91
CA ASP A 101 -19.32 14.24 -12.75
C ASP A 101 -19.82 13.46 -11.52
N ASN A 102 -19.23 13.74 -10.34
CA ASN A 102 -19.64 13.22 -9.05
C ASN A 102 -19.52 14.33 -8.00
N ILE A 103 -20.09 14.14 -6.80
CA ILE A 103 -20.02 15.16 -5.74
C ILE A 103 -18.55 15.45 -5.37
N GLY A 104 -18.11 16.68 -5.62
CA GLY A 104 -16.81 17.25 -5.30
C GLY A 104 -15.67 16.75 -6.16
N THR A 105 -15.93 15.95 -7.20
CA THR A 105 -14.91 15.28 -8.01
C THR A 105 -15.48 14.72 -9.32
N PHE A 106 -14.64 14.60 -10.35
CA PHE A 106 -14.99 13.87 -11.56
C PHE A 106 -14.31 12.50 -11.62
N SER A 107 -14.75 11.66 -12.56
CA SER A 107 -14.14 10.37 -12.90
C SER A 107 -14.14 10.17 -14.41
N CYS A 108 -13.04 9.67 -14.98
CA CYS A 108 -12.98 9.36 -16.40
C CYS A 108 -13.27 7.87 -16.66
N ILE A 109 -14.13 7.61 -17.64
CA ILE A 109 -14.35 6.27 -18.21
C ILE A 109 -13.55 6.22 -19.51
N CYS A 110 -12.41 5.54 -19.48
CA CYS A 110 -11.49 5.50 -20.61
C CYS A 110 -12.01 4.64 -21.77
N ASN A 111 -11.69 5.07 -22.99
CA ASN A 111 -11.91 4.30 -24.20
C ASN A 111 -11.03 3.04 -24.19
N GLU A 112 -11.39 2.05 -25.01
CA GLU A 112 -10.62 0.81 -25.16
C GLU A 112 -9.16 1.13 -25.55
N GLY A 113 -8.20 0.51 -24.85
CA GLY A 113 -6.77 0.77 -25.03
C GLY A 113 -6.19 1.94 -24.22
N TRP A 114 -6.99 2.65 -23.43
CA TRP A 114 -6.52 3.76 -22.59
C TRP A 114 -6.78 3.52 -21.09
N GLU A 115 -5.85 3.99 -20.25
CA GLU A 115 -5.94 3.94 -18.80
C GLU A 115 -5.35 5.19 -18.11
N GLY A 116 -5.37 5.16 -16.79
CA GLY A 116 -5.06 6.29 -15.92
C GLY A 116 -6.27 7.12 -15.55
N LEU A 117 -6.06 8.04 -14.60
CA LEU A 117 -7.10 8.90 -14.03
C LEU A 117 -7.73 9.82 -15.10
N LEU A 118 -6.94 10.25 -16.09
CA LEU A 118 -7.34 11.16 -17.17
C LEU A 118 -7.36 10.49 -18.56
N CYS A 119 -7.23 9.16 -18.62
CA CYS A 119 -7.20 8.39 -19.88
C CYS A 119 -6.11 8.87 -20.87
N ASN A 120 -4.92 9.14 -20.34
CA ASN A 120 -3.78 9.67 -21.08
C ASN A 120 -2.62 8.67 -21.24
N TYR A 121 -2.82 7.43 -20.80
CA TYR A 121 -1.83 6.35 -20.92
C TYR A 121 -2.40 5.20 -21.75
N GLU A 122 -1.58 4.62 -22.63
CA GLU A 122 -1.95 3.43 -23.39
C GLU A 122 -1.86 2.18 -22.50
N VAL A 123 -2.81 1.25 -22.67
CA VAL A 123 -2.84 -0.01 -21.92
C VAL A 123 -1.81 -0.97 -22.51
N GLU A 124 -0.75 -1.23 -21.75
CA GLU A 124 0.29 -2.21 -22.14
C GLU A 124 -0.06 -3.64 -21.73
N TYR A 125 -0.86 -3.81 -20.66
CA TYR A 125 -1.17 -5.10 -20.07
C TYR A 125 -2.67 -5.24 -19.76
N THR A 126 -3.28 -6.34 -20.21
CA THR A 126 -4.70 -6.62 -19.96
C THR A 126 -4.94 -7.55 -18.76
N ASN A 127 -3.92 -8.28 -18.32
CA ASN A 127 -3.97 -9.22 -17.20
C ASN A 127 -2.67 -9.18 -16.37
N CYS A 128 -2.66 -9.87 -15.23
CA CYS A 128 -1.53 -9.91 -14.31
C CYS A 128 -0.46 -10.96 -14.63
N SER A 129 -0.63 -11.75 -15.69
CA SER A 129 0.18 -12.95 -15.94
C SER A 129 1.61 -12.65 -16.40
N VAL A 130 1.85 -11.46 -16.96
CA VAL A 130 3.14 -11.03 -17.49
C VAL A 130 3.57 -9.75 -16.78
N ASP A 131 4.80 -9.74 -16.23
CA ASP A 131 5.40 -8.61 -15.50
C ASP A 131 4.45 -7.97 -14.47
N ASN A 132 3.69 -8.80 -13.73
CA ASN A 132 2.70 -8.34 -12.75
C ASN A 132 1.71 -7.31 -13.34
N GLY A 133 1.35 -7.44 -14.63
CA GLY A 133 0.49 -6.52 -15.35
C GLY A 133 1.03 -5.08 -15.45
N GLY A 134 2.33 -4.87 -15.27
CA GLY A 134 2.93 -3.52 -15.21
C GLY A 134 2.68 -2.78 -13.89
N CYS A 135 2.02 -3.41 -12.91
CA CYS A 135 1.79 -2.81 -11.61
C CYS A 135 3.10 -2.77 -10.78
N GLU A 136 3.38 -1.64 -10.14
CA GLU A 136 4.59 -1.48 -9.32
C GLU A 136 4.58 -2.37 -8.07
N HIS A 137 3.41 -2.57 -7.46
CA HIS A 137 3.23 -3.44 -6.31
C HIS A 137 2.30 -4.61 -6.63
N PHE A 138 0.99 -4.41 -6.57
CA PHE A 138 0.03 -5.51 -6.61
C PHE A 138 -0.84 -5.41 -7.85
N CYS A 139 -0.99 -6.53 -8.55
CA CYS A 139 -1.92 -6.67 -9.64
C CYS A 139 -3.07 -7.59 -9.24
N ARG A 140 -4.28 -7.33 -9.72
CA ARG A 140 -5.42 -8.25 -9.62
C ARG A 140 -6.21 -8.23 -10.92
N ASP A 141 -6.55 -9.41 -11.43
CA ASP A 141 -7.45 -9.50 -12.58
C ASP A 141 -8.89 -9.17 -12.16
N ASP A 142 -9.60 -8.43 -13.02
CA ASP A 142 -11.04 -8.13 -12.93
C ASP A 142 -11.73 -8.84 -14.12
N PRO A 143 -12.16 -10.11 -13.94
CA PRO A 143 -12.73 -10.90 -15.03
C PRO A 143 -14.01 -10.30 -15.60
N ALA A 144 -14.78 -9.58 -14.78
CA ALA A 144 -16.04 -8.97 -15.18
C ALA A 144 -15.83 -7.86 -16.22
N LYS A 145 -14.71 -7.14 -16.13
CA LYS A 145 -14.36 -6.04 -17.03
C LYS A 145 -13.19 -6.38 -17.98
N GLN A 146 -12.73 -7.64 -17.96
CA GLN A 146 -11.59 -8.13 -18.75
C GLN A 146 -10.35 -7.21 -18.67
N ARG A 147 -10.04 -6.72 -17.46
CA ARG A 147 -8.92 -5.80 -17.23
C ARG A 147 -8.14 -6.17 -15.98
N ARG A 148 -6.93 -5.65 -15.85
CA ARG A 148 -6.16 -5.72 -14.60
C ARG A 148 -6.31 -4.46 -13.75
N LEU A 149 -6.21 -4.62 -12.45
CA LEU A 149 -6.27 -3.55 -11.45
C LEU A 149 -4.98 -3.54 -10.65
N CYS A 150 -4.32 -2.39 -10.58
CA CYS A 150 -3.17 -2.20 -9.71
C CYS A 150 -3.59 -1.66 -8.35
N SER A 151 -2.85 -2.05 -7.31
CA SER A 151 -2.97 -1.51 -5.96
C SER A 151 -1.61 -1.48 -5.27
N CYS A 152 -1.51 -0.77 -4.15
CA CYS A 152 -0.25 -0.48 -3.49
C CYS A 152 -0.18 -1.06 -2.07
N ALA A 153 1.05 -1.32 -1.61
CA ALA A 153 1.32 -1.73 -0.24
C ALA A 153 1.02 -0.61 0.78
N SER A 154 0.92 -0.98 2.06
CA SER A 154 0.64 -0.04 3.16
C SER A 154 1.65 1.12 3.22
N GLY A 155 1.13 2.35 3.26
CA GLY A 155 1.94 3.57 3.24
C GLY A 155 2.25 4.12 1.84
N TYR A 156 1.69 3.51 0.79
CA TYR A 156 1.79 3.97 -0.59
C TYR A 156 0.42 4.31 -1.18
N GLN A 157 0.41 5.20 -2.17
CA GLN A 157 -0.77 5.57 -2.94
C GLN A 157 -0.54 5.29 -4.43
N LEU A 158 -1.58 4.79 -5.09
CA LEU A 158 -1.58 4.57 -6.53
C LEU A 158 -1.61 5.91 -7.26
N MET A 159 -0.70 6.09 -8.20
CA MET A 159 -0.55 7.31 -8.98
C MET A 159 -1.59 7.38 -10.11
N ASN A 160 -1.72 8.57 -10.72
CA ASN A 160 -2.66 8.84 -11.79
C ASN A 160 -2.48 7.97 -13.05
N ASN A 161 -1.33 7.33 -13.22
CA ASN A 161 -1.11 6.36 -14.30
C ASN A 161 -1.71 4.98 -14.03
N HIS A 162 -2.33 4.78 -12.86
CA HIS A 162 -2.92 3.52 -12.41
C HIS A 162 -1.95 2.32 -12.34
N THR A 163 -0.63 2.56 -12.32
CA THR A 163 0.39 1.51 -12.28
C THR A 163 1.45 1.75 -11.21
N SER A 164 1.86 3.01 -11.02
CA SER A 164 2.92 3.37 -10.08
C SER A 164 2.41 3.61 -8.66
N CYS A 165 3.27 3.34 -7.67
CA CYS A 165 2.98 3.44 -6.25
C CYS A 165 3.95 4.39 -5.56
N LYS A 166 3.47 5.53 -5.07
CA LYS A 166 4.31 6.52 -4.38
C LYS A 166 4.11 6.48 -2.86
N PRO A 167 5.17 6.54 -2.04
CA PRO A 167 5.03 6.70 -0.59
C PRO A 167 4.25 7.96 -0.23
N VAL A 168 3.31 7.84 0.70
CA VAL A 168 2.51 8.96 1.26
C VAL A 168 2.71 9.14 2.76
N VAL A 169 3.42 8.22 3.40
CA VAL A 169 3.82 8.31 4.80
C VAL A 169 5.34 8.39 4.90
N GLU A 170 5.84 8.85 6.04
CA GLU A 170 7.28 9.00 6.25
C GLU A 170 8.02 7.65 6.24
N PHE A 171 7.44 6.62 6.86
CA PHE A 171 8.01 5.29 6.98
C PHE A 171 7.04 4.26 6.39
N PRO A 172 6.95 4.15 5.05
CA PRO A 172 6.11 3.14 4.42
C PRO A 172 6.75 1.76 4.62
N CYS A 173 5.96 0.69 4.48
CA CYS A 173 6.53 -0.66 4.63
C CYS A 173 7.63 -0.90 3.58
N GLY A 174 8.64 -1.69 3.91
CA GLY A 174 9.61 -2.19 2.95
C GLY A 174 10.48 -1.12 2.26
N ARG A 175 10.48 0.14 2.72
CA ARG A 175 11.34 1.21 2.19
C ARG A 175 12.30 1.71 3.25
N VAL A 176 13.57 1.33 3.13
CA VAL A 176 14.63 1.79 4.03
C VAL A 176 14.95 3.25 3.74
N LYS A 177 14.95 4.12 4.75
CA LYS A 177 15.48 5.49 4.65
C LYS A 177 17.00 5.44 4.84
N ILE A 178 17.74 5.84 3.81
CA ILE A 178 19.20 6.01 3.87
C ILE A 178 19.49 7.52 3.99
N ASP A 179 20.47 7.89 4.82
CA ASP A 179 20.87 9.30 4.98
C ASP A 179 21.49 9.81 3.67
N ASP A 180 21.11 11.02 3.22
CA ASP A 180 21.46 11.54 1.88
C ASP A 180 22.98 11.65 1.63
N THR A 181 23.80 11.69 2.68
CA THR A 181 25.26 11.63 2.58
C THR A 181 25.81 10.29 2.07
N GLU A 182 25.03 9.21 2.15
CA GLU A 182 25.40 7.86 1.66
C GLU A 182 24.79 7.53 0.28
N SER A 183 23.89 8.39 -0.26
CA SER A 183 23.18 8.18 -1.53
C SER A 183 24.07 8.14 -2.79
N LYS A 184 25.31 8.62 -2.70
CA LYS A 184 26.31 8.52 -3.79
C LYS A 184 26.92 7.13 -3.97
N ALA A 185 26.66 6.21 -3.05
CA ALA A 185 26.84 4.79 -3.31
C ALA A 185 25.48 4.22 -3.68
N GLU A 186 25.21 4.10 -4.98
CA GLU A 186 24.20 3.16 -5.47
C GLU A 186 24.29 1.89 -4.63
N LEU A 187 23.13 1.40 -4.19
CA LEU A 187 22.93 0.27 -3.29
C LEU A 187 23.34 -1.06 -3.97
N ASN A 188 24.55 -1.13 -4.48
CA ASN A 188 25.30 -2.34 -4.63
C ASN A 188 25.71 -2.75 -3.22
N ILE A 189 24.84 -3.53 -2.57
CA ILE A 189 25.27 -4.44 -1.52
C ILE A 189 26.44 -5.22 -2.16
N ARG A 190 27.70 -4.82 -1.90
CA ARG A 190 28.87 -5.39 -2.57
C ARG A 190 29.18 -6.70 -1.84
N VAL A 191 28.68 -7.79 -2.42
CA VAL A 191 28.58 -9.12 -1.80
C VAL A 191 29.89 -9.90 -1.89
N THR A 192 30.54 -10.14 -0.75
CA THR A 192 31.44 -11.28 -0.53
C THR A 192 31.33 -11.71 0.94
N GLU A 193 30.96 -12.99 1.20
CA GLU A 193 31.01 -13.71 2.49
C GLU A 193 30.39 -13.07 3.76
N GLY A 194 29.26 -13.62 4.25
CA GLY A 194 28.82 -13.51 5.66
C GLY A 194 28.95 -12.11 6.28
N THR A 195 28.62 -11.10 5.49
CA THR A 195 29.04 -9.73 5.73
C THR A 195 28.30 -9.15 6.90
N VAL A 196 29.03 -8.35 7.68
CA VAL A 196 28.44 -7.49 8.69
C VAL A 196 27.54 -6.50 7.95
N GLY A 197 26.24 -6.50 8.25
CA GLY A 197 25.32 -5.52 7.69
C GLY A 197 25.69 -4.12 8.13
N ARG A 198 25.03 -3.09 7.60
CA ARG A 198 25.08 -1.75 8.19
C ARG A 198 23.91 -1.55 9.13
N ARG A 199 24.12 -0.68 10.12
CA ARG A 199 23.03 -0.25 10.99
C ARG A 199 21.95 0.38 10.11
N GLY A 200 20.73 -0.13 10.18
CA GLY A 200 19.59 0.38 9.40
C GLY A 200 19.31 -0.33 8.09
N ASP A 201 20.14 -1.30 7.65
CA ASP A 201 19.86 -2.04 6.41
C ASP A 201 18.59 -2.89 6.51
N THR A 202 18.26 -3.39 7.71
CA THR A 202 17.08 -4.24 7.97
C THR A 202 16.27 -3.76 9.19
N PRO A 203 15.54 -2.64 9.05
CA PRO A 203 14.83 -2.02 10.16
C PRO A 203 13.62 -2.83 10.66
N TRP A 204 13.18 -3.84 9.90
CA TRP A 204 12.13 -4.79 10.31
C TRP A 204 12.67 -5.96 11.16
N GLN A 205 13.99 -6.07 11.34
CA GLN A 205 14.59 -7.17 12.11
C GLN A 205 14.23 -7.05 13.59
N ILE A 206 13.75 -8.15 14.17
CA ILE A 206 13.44 -8.25 15.59
C ILE A 206 14.42 -9.19 16.29
N MET A 207 14.85 -8.80 17.49
CA MET A 207 15.52 -9.67 18.44
C MET A 207 14.50 -10.14 19.50
N LEU A 208 14.15 -11.42 19.47
CA LEU A 208 13.25 -12.02 20.45
C LEU A 208 14.04 -12.46 21.68
N GLN A 209 13.58 -12.04 22.86
CA GLN A 209 14.21 -12.37 24.14
C GLN A 209 13.19 -12.83 25.18
N THR A 210 13.68 -13.58 26.16
CA THR A 210 12.95 -13.76 27.41
C THR A 210 12.89 -12.45 28.19
N THR A 211 11.97 -12.35 29.14
CA THR A 211 11.92 -11.22 30.09
C THR A 211 13.21 -11.04 30.90
N GLN A 212 13.97 -12.12 31.12
CA GLN A 212 15.30 -12.09 31.76
C GLN A 212 16.42 -11.62 30.81
N GLY A 213 16.11 -11.37 29.53
CA GLY A 213 17.04 -10.86 28.54
C GLY A 213 17.88 -11.92 27.82
N LYS A 214 17.55 -13.20 27.95
CA LYS A 214 18.17 -14.26 27.16
C LYS A 214 17.67 -14.18 25.72
N PHE A 215 18.59 -14.14 24.76
CA PHE A 215 18.27 -14.22 23.33
C PHE A 215 17.75 -15.61 22.97
N LEU A 216 16.70 -15.63 22.14
CA LEU A 216 16.04 -16.86 21.71
C LEU A 216 16.14 -17.05 20.21
N CYS A 217 15.59 -16.09 19.46
CA CYS A 217 15.32 -16.19 18.04
C CYS A 217 15.29 -14.81 17.39
N GLY A 218 15.22 -14.80 16.06
CA GLY A 218 14.81 -13.64 15.28
C GLY A 218 13.28 -13.46 15.24
N GLY A 219 12.88 -12.39 14.56
CA GLY A 219 11.50 -12.08 14.23
C GLY A 219 11.45 -10.97 13.19
N VAL A 220 10.24 -10.63 12.76
CA VAL A 220 10.01 -9.66 11.69
C VAL A 220 8.87 -8.72 12.03
N LEU A 221 9.11 -7.41 11.98
CA LEU A 221 8.05 -6.41 12.14
C LEU A 221 7.21 -6.31 10.86
N ILE A 222 5.91 -6.57 10.96
CA ILE A 222 4.97 -6.49 9.83
C ILE A 222 3.87 -5.43 10.03
N HIS A 223 3.66 -4.99 11.27
CA HIS A 223 2.64 -4.03 11.67
C HIS A 223 3.14 -3.27 12.92
N PRO A 224 2.64 -2.06 13.25
CA PRO A 224 3.07 -1.35 14.46
C PRO A 224 2.94 -2.16 15.75
N ALA A 225 1.98 -3.07 15.82
CA ALA A 225 1.69 -3.90 16.98
C ALA A 225 1.92 -5.41 16.77
N TRP A 226 2.40 -5.85 15.60
CA TRP A 226 2.56 -7.28 15.30
C TRP A 226 3.93 -7.63 14.74
N VAL A 227 4.49 -8.70 15.30
CA VAL A 227 5.74 -9.33 14.88
C VAL A 227 5.48 -10.78 14.47
N LEU A 228 6.06 -11.21 13.35
CA LEU A 228 6.14 -12.61 12.97
C LEU A 228 7.42 -13.26 13.50
N THR A 229 7.34 -14.54 13.83
CA THR A 229 8.47 -15.40 14.17
C THR A 229 8.10 -16.87 13.90
N ALA A 230 9.01 -17.80 14.20
CA ALA A 230 8.75 -19.23 14.11
C ALA A 230 8.02 -19.72 15.37
N ALA A 231 7.13 -20.71 15.22
CA ALA A 231 6.36 -21.28 16.32
C ALA A 231 7.25 -21.97 17.36
N HIS A 232 8.28 -22.70 16.90
CA HIS A 232 9.20 -23.42 17.78
C HIS A 232 9.95 -22.51 18.76
N CYS A 233 10.08 -21.22 18.46
CA CYS A 233 10.71 -20.24 19.34
C CYS A 233 9.88 -19.96 20.62
N LEU A 234 8.59 -20.30 20.62
CA LEU A 234 7.64 -19.90 21.67
C LEU A 234 7.27 -21.00 22.67
N GLU A 235 7.50 -22.28 22.34
CA GLU A 235 6.96 -23.44 23.09
C GLU A 235 7.29 -23.45 24.59
N ALA A 236 8.49 -22.97 24.99
CA ALA A 236 9.01 -23.13 26.34
C ALA A 236 9.07 -21.82 27.16
N GLN A 237 8.43 -20.74 26.70
CA GLN A 237 8.70 -19.39 27.24
C GLN A 237 7.52 -18.80 27.99
N LYS A 238 7.72 -18.46 29.27
CA LYS A 238 6.68 -17.86 30.12
C LYS A 238 6.43 -16.38 29.84
N GLY A 239 7.47 -15.63 29.45
CA GLY A 239 7.38 -14.20 29.19
C GLY A 239 8.41 -13.75 28.18
N LEU A 240 7.96 -12.94 27.24
CA LEU A 240 8.73 -12.53 26.07
C LEU A 240 8.78 -11.01 25.96
N ARG A 241 9.86 -10.53 25.34
CA ARG A 241 10.01 -9.14 24.90
C ARG A 241 10.70 -9.13 23.56
N VAL A 242 10.38 -8.11 22.76
CA VAL A 242 11.06 -7.85 21.49
C VAL A 242 11.99 -6.66 21.65
N LYS A 243 13.11 -6.69 20.94
CA LYS A 243 13.93 -5.50 20.72
C LYS A 243 14.01 -5.16 19.23
N LEU A 244 13.87 -3.88 18.91
CA LEU A 244 13.90 -3.32 17.56
C LEU A 244 15.01 -2.27 17.44
N GLY A 245 15.37 -1.88 16.21
CA GLY A 245 16.44 -0.91 15.98
C GLY A 245 17.83 -1.43 16.36
N LYS A 246 17.99 -2.76 16.41
CA LYS A 246 19.23 -3.40 16.84
C LYS A 246 20.12 -3.76 15.67
N PHE A 247 21.40 -3.48 15.83
CA PHE A 247 22.48 -3.97 14.99
C PHE A 247 23.45 -4.85 15.79
N ARG A 248 23.76 -4.49 17.04
CA ARG A 248 24.64 -5.28 17.92
C ARG A 248 23.89 -5.78 19.16
N PHE A 249 24.41 -6.80 19.83
CA PHE A 249 23.82 -7.30 21.09
C PHE A 249 23.84 -6.28 22.23
N HIS A 250 24.83 -5.38 22.25
CA HIS A 250 24.91 -4.31 23.24
C HIS A 250 23.78 -3.29 23.08
N ARG A 251 23.54 -2.49 24.12
CA ARG A 251 22.50 -1.46 24.12
C ARG A 251 22.81 -0.38 23.09
N GLU A 252 21.82 -0.01 22.30
CA GLU A 252 21.92 1.06 21.30
C GLU A 252 20.94 2.20 21.63
N ALA A 253 21.28 3.43 21.23
CA ALA A 253 20.54 4.63 21.65
C ALA A 253 19.09 4.66 21.12
N GLU A 254 18.87 4.18 19.91
CA GLU A 254 17.57 4.16 19.24
C GLU A 254 16.89 2.77 19.33
N GLU A 255 17.32 1.88 20.25
CA GLU A 255 16.67 0.59 20.42
C GLU A 255 15.33 0.74 21.18
N GLN A 256 14.30 0.07 20.69
CA GLN A 256 13.00 -0.03 21.39
C GLN A 256 12.90 -1.41 22.04
N ILE A 257 12.41 -1.46 23.28
CA ILE A 257 12.19 -2.71 24.03
C ILE A 257 10.72 -2.77 24.41
N ILE A 258 9.99 -3.71 23.81
CA ILE A 258 8.54 -3.80 23.98
C ILE A 258 8.17 -5.19 24.51
N ARG A 259 7.25 -5.25 25.47
CA ARG A 259 6.74 -6.52 26.00
C ARG A 259 5.76 -7.15 25.02
N VAL A 260 5.74 -8.47 25.00
CA VAL A 260 4.72 -9.25 24.29
C VAL A 260 3.58 -9.54 25.27
N ASP A 261 2.36 -9.16 24.92
CA ASP A 261 1.16 -9.39 25.74
C ASP A 261 0.33 -10.59 25.27
N LYS A 262 0.37 -10.90 23.96
CA LYS A 262 -0.30 -12.07 23.37
C LYS A 262 0.62 -12.78 22.38
N ARG A 263 0.60 -14.10 22.42
CA ARG A 263 1.24 -14.99 21.45
C ARG A 263 0.17 -15.80 20.72
N VAL A 264 0.33 -15.95 19.42
CA VAL A 264 -0.55 -16.74 18.55
C VAL A 264 0.34 -17.71 17.80
N ILE A 265 0.27 -18.99 18.16
CA ILE A 265 0.93 -20.07 17.43
C ILE A 265 -0.09 -20.60 16.43
N HIS A 266 0.33 -20.93 15.21
CA HIS A 266 -0.57 -21.52 14.23
C HIS A 266 -1.10 -22.87 14.73
N ASP A 267 -2.43 -23.07 14.67
CA ASP A 267 -3.09 -24.23 15.30
C ASP A 267 -2.61 -25.58 14.76
N ASN A 268 -2.22 -25.61 13.48
CA ASN A 268 -1.72 -26.81 12.81
C ASN A 268 -0.19 -26.97 12.90
N TYR A 269 0.50 -26.23 13.78
CA TYR A 269 1.94 -26.40 13.99
C TYR A 269 2.24 -27.75 14.63
N THR A 270 3.18 -28.50 14.03
CA THR A 270 3.65 -29.79 14.56
C THR A 270 5.16 -29.82 14.65
N LYS A 271 5.68 -30.08 15.85
CA LYS A 271 7.12 -30.09 16.13
C LYS A 271 7.88 -31.19 15.37
N GLU A 272 7.22 -32.32 15.11
CA GLU A 272 7.81 -33.50 14.48
C GLU A 272 8.25 -33.23 13.03
N THR A 273 7.44 -32.48 12.29
CA THR A 273 7.69 -32.15 10.87
C THR A 273 8.14 -30.71 10.68
N SER A 274 7.98 -29.86 11.70
CA SER A 274 8.11 -28.40 11.60
C SER A 274 7.18 -27.78 10.54
N ASP A 275 6.10 -28.46 10.15
CA ASP A 275 5.07 -27.87 9.30
C ASP A 275 4.26 -26.83 10.08
N ASN A 276 3.84 -25.78 9.38
CA ASN A 276 3.19 -24.60 9.97
C ASN A 276 4.00 -23.92 11.08
N ASP A 277 5.33 -23.90 10.95
CA ASP A 277 6.24 -23.23 11.89
C ASP A 277 6.20 -21.70 11.74
N ILE A 278 5.08 -21.12 12.17
CA ILE A 278 4.81 -19.68 12.17
C ILE A 278 4.03 -19.28 13.42
N ALA A 279 4.38 -18.13 13.97
CA ALA A 279 3.67 -17.51 15.07
C ALA A 279 3.65 -15.99 14.96
N MET A 280 2.63 -15.38 15.55
CA MET A 280 2.47 -13.94 15.70
C MET A 280 2.59 -13.53 17.17
N LEU A 281 3.28 -12.42 17.39
CA LEU A 281 3.42 -11.77 18.69
C LEU A 281 2.73 -10.42 18.63
N HIS A 282 1.71 -10.22 19.47
CA HIS A 282 1.13 -8.91 19.71
C HIS A 282 2.01 -8.17 20.73
N LEU A 283 2.21 -6.89 20.46
CA LEU A 283 3.04 -6.02 21.29
C LEU A 283 2.16 -5.21 22.23
N ALA A 284 2.57 -5.11 23.49
CA ALA A 284 1.86 -4.33 24.51
C ALA A 284 1.77 -2.84 24.18
N GLU A 285 2.68 -2.34 23.34
CA GLU A 285 2.74 -0.95 22.87
C GLU A 285 3.05 -0.94 21.38
N HIS A 286 2.55 0.08 20.67
CA HIS A 286 2.86 0.27 19.26
C HIS A 286 4.32 0.69 19.09
N VAL A 287 4.99 0.10 18.11
CA VAL A 287 6.34 0.50 17.70
C VAL A 287 6.28 1.93 17.15
N MET A 288 7.16 2.79 17.66
CA MET A 288 7.36 4.12 17.10
C MET A 288 8.29 4.01 15.89
N TYR A 289 7.79 4.32 14.69
CA TYR A 289 8.61 4.18 13.49
C TYR A 289 9.71 5.23 13.40
N HIS A 290 10.89 4.78 13.00
CA HIS A 290 12.04 5.62 12.65
C HIS A 290 12.94 4.88 11.66
N LYS A 291 14.04 5.51 11.24
CA LYS A 291 14.97 4.95 10.25
C LYS A 291 15.53 3.54 10.56
N HIS A 292 15.54 3.12 11.82
CA HIS A 292 15.99 1.77 12.20
C HIS A 292 14.87 0.83 12.69
N ALA A 293 13.61 1.29 12.71
CA ALA A 293 12.46 0.47 13.07
C ALA A 293 11.25 0.83 12.19
N LEU A 294 11.01 0.03 11.14
CA LEU A 294 9.85 0.15 10.25
C LEU A 294 9.48 -1.23 9.71
N PRO A 295 8.22 -1.46 9.32
CA PRO A 295 7.74 -2.79 8.98
C PRO A 295 8.19 -3.18 7.56
N ILE A 296 8.32 -4.47 7.30
CA ILE A 296 8.46 -4.99 5.93
C ILE A 296 7.09 -5.13 5.26
N CYS A 297 7.01 -5.00 3.94
CA CYS A 297 5.75 -5.23 3.23
C CYS A 297 5.44 -6.73 3.14
N LEU A 298 4.16 -7.06 3.26
CA LEU A 298 3.63 -8.39 2.93
C LEU A 298 3.11 -8.36 1.47
N PRO A 299 3.55 -9.29 0.61
CA PRO A 299 3.05 -9.40 -0.74
C PRO A 299 1.69 -10.14 -0.76
N PRO A 300 0.79 -9.85 -1.71
CA PRO A 300 -0.34 -10.73 -1.99
C PRO A 300 0.17 -12.05 -2.59
N ARG A 301 -0.63 -13.11 -2.47
CA ARG A 301 -0.26 -14.46 -2.90
C ARG A 301 0.20 -14.50 -4.36
N ASN A 302 -0.50 -13.83 -5.27
CA ASN A 302 -0.16 -13.84 -6.69
C ASN A 302 1.23 -13.24 -6.98
N LEU A 303 1.54 -12.05 -6.43
CA LEU A 303 2.87 -11.45 -6.56
C LEU A 303 3.94 -12.37 -5.98
N ALA A 304 3.68 -12.92 -4.78
CA ALA A 304 4.60 -13.81 -4.10
C ALA A 304 4.94 -15.04 -4.96
N GLU A 305 3.92 -15.76 -5.46
CA GLU A 305 4.10 -17.00 -6.21
C GLU A 305 4.65 -16.77 -7.63
N GLN A 306 4.17 -15.73 -8.33
CA GLN A 306 4.50 -15.50 -9.74
C GLN A 306 5.83 -14.81 -9.93
N GLU A 307 6.21 -13.88 -9.05
CA GLU A 307 7.42 -13.06 -9.22
C GLU A 307 8.45 -13.29 -8.12
N LEU A 308 8.05 -13.29 -6.85
CA LEU A 308 8.99 -13.29 -5.75
C LEU A 308 9.60 -14.67 -5.49
N THR A 309 8.86 -15.76 -5.66
CA THR A 309 9.35 -17.13 -5.41
C THR A 309 9.80 -17.88 -6.66
N ARG A 310 10.13 -17.17 -7.74
CA ARG A 310 10.68 -17.79 -8.96
C ARG A 310 12.00 -18.51 -8.67
N SER A 311 12.21 -19.64 -9.34
CA SER A 311 13.45 -20.41 -9.25
C SER A 311 14.67 -19.51 -9.51
N GLY A 312 15.69 -19.62 -8.66
CA GLY A 312 16.91 -18.82 -8.77
C GLY A 312 16.78 -17.38 -8.28
N ARG A 313 15.58 -16.90 -7.91
CA ARG A 313 15.41 -15.55 -7.35
C ARG A 313 16.24 -15.42 -6.08
N ARG A 314 17.01 -14.34 -6.01
CA ARG A 314 17.88 -14.05 -4.88
C ARG A 314 17.07 -13.55 -3.69
N MET A 315 17.33 -14.17 -2.54
CA MET A 315 16.73 -13.85 -1.25
C MET A 315 17.81 -13.36 -0.31
N VAL A 316 17.47 -12.35 0.48
CA VAL A 316 18.29 -11.89 1.59
C VAL A 316 17.73 -12.49 2.87
N VAL A 317 18.61 -13.04 3.70
CA VAL A 317 18.29 -13.54 5.03
C VAL A 317 19.19 -12.83 6.03
N THR A 318 18.62 -12.32 7.12
CA THR A 318 19.37 -11.60 8.16
C THR A 318 19.15 -12.15 9.56
N GLY A 319 20.19 -12.09 10.37
CA GLY A 319 20.11 -12.51 11.76
C GLY A 319 21.44 -12.49 12.51
N TRP A 320 21.38 -12.98 13.74
CA TRP A 320 22.48 -13.01 14.69
C TRP A 320 22.94 -14.45 15.01
N GLY A 321 22.48 -15.40 14.23
CA GLY A 321 22.73 -16.81 14.43
C GLY A 321 24.21 -17.16 14.38
N SER A 322 24.49 -18.40 14.77
CA SER A 322 25.83 -18.94 14.73
C SER A 322 26.38 -18.95 13.30
N THR A 323 27.70 -18.79 13.18
CA THR A 323 28.39 -18.88 11.88
C THR A 323 28.59 -20.30 11.37
N SER A 324 28.37 -21.31 12.22
CA SER A 324 28.59 -22.71 11.85
C SER A 324 27.83 -23.65 12.76
N ASP A 325 27.50 -24.83 12.22
CA ASP A 325 26.78 -25.91 12.93
C ASP A 325 27.51 -26.36 14.23
N SER A 326 28.83 -26.25 14.28
CA SER A 326 29.66 -26.62 15.43
C SER A 326 29.86 -25.51 16.47
N ASN A 327 29.46 -24.28 16.16
CA ASN A 327 29.66 -23.14 17.04
C ASN A 327 28.34 -22.78 17.71
N ASN A 328 28.34 -22.60 19.03
CA ASN A 328 27.15 -22.17 19.78
C ASN A 328 27.17 -20.68 20.13
N SER A 329 28.19 -19.93 19.67
CA SER A 329 28.26 -18.48 19.88
C SER A 329 27.55 -17.71 18.76
N TYR A 330 26.71 -16.77 19.19
CA TYR A 330 25.98 -15.87 18.30
C TYR A 330 26.87 -14.76 17.74
N ALA A 331 26.50 -14.25 16.56
CA ALA A 331 27.17 -13.12 15.94
C ALA A 331 27.00 -11.84 16.78
N THR A 332 28.07 -11.13 17.13
CA THR A 332 27.94 -9.89 17.93
C THR A 332 27.23 -8.74 17.19
N SER A 333 27.22 -8.81 15.86
CA SER A 333 26.63 -7.83 14.95
C SER A 333 25.72 -8.55 13.95
N LEU A 334 24.69 -7.87 13.48
CA LEU A 334 23.74 -8.42 12.52
C LEU A 334 24.45 -8.76 11.21
N ARG A 335 24.20 -9.97 10.72
CA ARG A 335 24.75 -10.47 9.46
C ARG A 335 23.65 -10.69 8.45
N TYR A 336 24.05 -10.72 7.19
CA TYR A 336 23.17 -11.13 6.10
C TYR A 336 23.86 -12.17 5.22
N ILE A 337 23.03 -12.99 4.59
CA ILE A 337 23.42 -13.85 3.48
C ILE A 337 22.46 -13.60 2.32
N GLU A 338 22.93 -13.91 1.12
CA GLU A 338 22.13 -13.89 -0.08
C GLU A 338 22.20 -15.26 -0.75
N ILE A 339 21.03 -15.87 -0.95
CA ILE A 339 20.88 -17.25 -1.43
C ILE A 339 19.74 -17.34 -2.44
N PRO A 340 19.82 -18.23 -3.44
CA PRO A 340 18.74 -18.37 -4.43
C PRO A 340 17.63 -19.28 -3.89
N ILE A 341 16.39 -19.02 -4.30
CA ILE A 341 15.28 -19.97 -4.12
C ILE A 341 15.51 -21.22 -4.97
N VAL A 342 15.15 -22.36 -4.38
CA VAL A 342 15.23 -23.68 -4.99
C VAL A 342 13.80 -24.22 -5.19
N PRO A 343 13.48 -24.76 -6.38
CA PRO A 343 12.22 -25.45 -6.61
C PRO A 343 11.98 -26.58 -5.61
N ARG A 344 10.72 -26.74 -5.17
CA ARG A 344 10.35 -27.74 -4.14
C ARG A 344 10.73 -29.17 -4.53
N ASN A 345 10.59 -29.54 -5.80
CA ASN A 345 10.96 -30.87 -6.30
C ASN A 345 12.46 -31.14 -6.18
N GLU A 346 13.32 -30.19 -6.55
CA GLU A 346 14.77 -30.30 -6.38
C GLU A 346 15.14 -30.37 -4.90
N CYS A 347 14.50 -29.54 -4.06
CA CYS A 347 14.72 -29.59 -2.63
C CYS A 347 14.33 -30.96 -2.03
N ALA A 348 13.17 -31.50 -2.40
CA ALA A 348 12.71 -32.80 -1.91
C ALA A 348 13.63 -33.96 -2.29
N LEU A 349 14.39 -33.86 -3.40
CA LEU A 349 15.40 -34.85 -3.78
C LEU A 349 16.68 -34.75 -2.95
N ALA A 350 17.04 -33.54 -2.50
CA ALA A 350 18.23 -33.30 -1.71
C ALA A 350 18.02 -33.53 -0.20
N MET A 351 16.80 -33.32 0.30
CA MET A 351 16.46 -33.41 1.72
C MET A 351 16.05 -34.81 2.12
N ARG A 352 16.42 -35.24 3.33
CA ARG A 352 16.01 -36.53 3.93
C ARG A 352 14.60 -36.43 4.51
N PHE A 353 14.26 -35.28 5.08
CA PHE A 353 12.93 -35.04 5.64
C PHE A 353 11.96 -34.48 4.59
N PRO A 354 10.66 -34.82 4.67
CA PRO A 354 9.65 -34.32 3.74
C PRO A 354 9.52 -32.79 3.76
N ILE A 355 9.34 -32.19 2.59
CA ILE A 355 9.12 -30.75 2.41
C ILE A 355 7.65 -30.52 2.01
N SER A 356 6.88 -29.80 2.85
CA SER A 356 5.46 -29.50 2.58
C SER A 356 5.27 -28.35 1.59
N ASP A 357 4.02 -28.09 1.17
CA ASP A 357 3.66 -26.91 0.33
C ASP A 357 3.74 -25.57 1.08
N ASN A 358 3.90 -25.66 2.40
CA ASN A 358 4.03 -24.54 3.31
C ASN A 358 5.48 -24.12 3.57
N MET A 359 6.43 -24.77 2.88
CA MET A 359 7.85 -24.56 3.03
C MET A 359 8.49 -24.07 1.73
N LEU A 360 9.56 -23.30 1.89
CA LEU A 360 10.47 -22.87 0.83
C LEU A 360 11.86 -23.43 1.12
N CYS A 361 12.60 -23.73 0.07
CA CYS A 361 14.01 -24.05 0.18
C CYS A 361 14.85 -22.97 -0.51
N ALA A 362 15.99 -22.65 0.10
CA ALA A 362 16.94 -21.73 -0.49
C ALA A 362 18.37 -22.15 -0.17
N GLY A 363 19.28 -21.82 -1.07
CA GLY A 363 20.68 -22.17 -0.97
C GLY A 363 21.24 -22.70 -2.27
N SER A 364 22.49 -23.14 -2.24
CA SER A 364 23.15 -23.75 -3.39
C SER A 364 23.95 -24.94 -2.91
N LEU A 365 23.80 -26.10 -3.56
CA LEU A 365 24.37 -27.37 -3.10
C LEU A 365 25.91 -27.33 -2.90
N GLY A 366 26.60 -26.45 -3.63
CA GLY A 366 28.05 -26.25 -3.54
C GLY A 366 28.50 -25.13 -2.57
N ASP A 367 27.58 -24.30 -2.09
CA ASP A 367 27.85 -23.21 -1.16
C ASP A 367 27.59 -23.67 0.28
N ARG A 368 28.26 -23.03 1.25
CA ARG A 368 28.04 -23.23 2.68
C ARG A 368 27.21 -22.11 3.31
N LYS A 369 26.75 -21.12 2.52
CA LYS A 369 25.86 -20.06 2.99
C LYS A 369 24.51 -20.64 3.40
N ASP A 370 24.17 -20.43 4.66
CA ASP A 370 22.93 -20.88 5.25
C ASP A 370 22.60 -20.09 6.51
N ALA A 371 21.31 -20.06 6.87
CA ALA A 371 20.88 -19.59 8.19
C ALA A 371 21.22 -20.66 9.23
N CYS A 372 21.42 -20.26 10.48
CA CYS A 372 21.79 -21.22 11.53
C CYS A 372 21.17 -20.92 12.88
N HIS A 373 21.61 -21.65 13.91
CA HIS A 373 21.13 -21.56 15.28
C HIS A 373 21.02 -20.11 15.76
N GLY A 374 19.80 -19.67 16.10
CA GLY A 374 19.49 -18.30 16.53
C GLY A 374 18.89 -17.40 15.44
N ASP A 375 18.99 -17.76 14.16
CA ASP A 375 18.33 -17.04 13.07
C ASP A 375 16.85 -17.41 12.92
N SER A 376 16.41 -18.51 13.54
CA SER A 376 15.03 -18.99 13.55
C SER A 376 14.02 -17.87 13.78
N GLY A 377 12.95 -17.86 12.99
CA GLY A 377 11.93 -16.81 12.98
C GLY A 377 12.37 -15.49 12.34
N GLY A 378 13.64 -15.35 11.95
CA GLY A 378 14.16 -14.19 11.22
C GLY A 378 13.65 -14.11 9.78
N PRO A 379 13.80 -12.94 9.13
CA PRO A 379 13.22 -12.66 7.82
C PRO A 379 14.01 -13.28 6.67
N MET A 380 13.30 -13.85 5.71
CA MET A 380 13.75 -14.04 4.33
C MET A 380 12.95 -13.11 3.42
N PHE A 381 13.63 -12.23 2.69
CA PHE A 381 12.97 -11.17 1.92
C PHE A 381 13.70 -10.87 0.60
N THR A 382 12.98 -10.24 -0.33
CA THR A 382 13.53 -9.84 -1.63
C THR A 382 13.00 -8.47 -2.05
N LYS A 383 13.74 -7.78 -2.90
CA LYS A 383 13.34 -6.49 -3.47
C LYS A 383 12.50 -6.74 -4.71
N TYR A 384 11.37 -6.07 -4.84
CA TYR A 384 10.60 -5.99 -6.08
C TYR A 384 10.38 -4.52 -6.42
N LYS A 385 10.85 -4.11 -7.61
CA LYS A 385 11.03 -2.71 -7.99
C LYS A 385 11.79 -1.97 -6.86
N ASP A 386 11.18 -1.00 -6.19
CA ASP A 386 11.79 -0.21 -5.11
C ASP A 386 11.36 -0.57 -3.68
N THR A 387 10.67 -1.69 -3.49
CA THR A 387 10.11 -2.09 -2.18
C THR A 387 10.56 -3.50 -1.78
N TRP A 388 10.89 -3.68 -0.50
CA TRP A 388 11.25 -4.98 0.09
C TRP A 388 10.02 -5.72 0.61
N PHE A 389 9.89 -6.98 0.23
CA PHE A 389 8.78 -7.86 0.59
C PHE A 389 9.26 -9.09 1.36
N LEU A 390 8.53 -9.44 2.42
CA LEU A 390 8.74 -10.66 3.17
C LEU A 390 8.26 -11.87 2.36
N VAL A 391 9.13 -12.86 2.21
CA VAL A 391 8.85 -14.09 1.43
C VAL A 391 8.81 -15.31 2.34
N GLY A 392 9.68 -15.36 3.35
CA GLY A 392 9.76 -16.50 4.26
C GLY A 392 10.25 -16.15 5.66
N LEU A 393 10.17 -17.14 6.55
CA LEU A 393 10.74 -17.10 7.89
C LEU A 393 11.75 -18.24 8.04
N VAL A 394 12.91 -17.98 8.64
CA VAL A 394 13.89 -19.05 8.94
C VAL A 394 13.23 -20.08 9.86
N SER A 395 13.25 -21.36 9.47
CA SER A 395 12.58 -22.42 10.24
C SER A 395 13.56 -23.53 10.66
N TRP A 396 14.04 -24.35 9.73
CA TRP A 396 14.92 -25.49 10.05
C TRP A 396 15.88 -25.86 8.90
N GLY A 397 16.78 -26.80 9.15
CA GLY A 397 17.69 -27.36 8.15
C GLY A 397 18.34 -28.65 8.62
N GLU A 398 18.94 -29.42 7.71
CA GLU A 398 19.69 -30.66 8.04
C GLU A 398 21.13 -30.34 8.48
N GLY A 399 21.25 -29.57 9.57
CA GLY A 399 22.46 -28.83 9.92
C GLY A 399 22.60 -27.55 9.09
N CYS A 400 23.54 -26.68 9.46
CA CYS A 400 23.74 -25.40 8.79
C CYS A 400 24.88 -25.48 7.76
N GLY A 401 24.63 -25.08 6.52
CA GLY A 401 25.68 -24.92 5.51
C GLY A 401 26.34 -26.24 5.09
N ARG A 402 25.61 -27.35 5.21
CA ARG A 402 26.09 -28.67 4.77
C ARG A 402 26.03 -28.76 3.25
N LYS A 403 27.12 -29.26 2.65
CA LYS A 403 27.17 -29.51 1.20
C LYS A 403 26.05 -30.49 0.81
N GLY A 404 25.38 -30.19 -0.30
CA GLY A 404 24.29 -31.02 -0.80
C GLY A 404 22.96 -30.86 -0.05
N LYS A 405 22.83 -29.85 0.83
CA LYS A 405 21.60 -29.57 1.59
C LYS A 405 21.18 -28.11 1.41
N PHE A 406 19.92 -27.82 1.74
CA PHE A 406 19.32 -26.49 1.68
C PHE A 406 18.80 -26.08 3.05
N GLY A 407 18.71 -24.76 3.26
CA GLY A 407 17.94 -24.20 4.37
C GLY A 407 16.45 -24.22 4.06
N VAL A 408 15.62 -24.49 5.07
CA VAL A 408 14.16 -24.56 4.94
C VAL A 408 13.50 -23.40 5.69
N TYR A 409 12.56 -22.76 5.01
CA TYR A 409 11.91 -21.53 5.44
C TYR A 409 10.40 -21.70 5.39
N THR A 410 9.67 -21.13 6.34
CA THR A 410 8.20 -21.10 6.28
C THR A 410 7.74 -20.16 5.18
N LYS A 411 6.85 -20.62 4.29
CA LYS A 411 6.36 -19.88 3.13
C LYS A 411 5.26 -18.88 3.50
N VAL A 412 5.60 -17.60 3.66
CA VAL A 412 4.68 -16.58 4.20
C VAL A 412 3.41 -16.39 3.35
N SER A 413 3.51 -16.58 2.03
CA SER A 413 2.36 -16.46 1.11
C SER A 413 1.22 -17.44 1.41
N GLN A 414 1.48 -18.54 2.14
CA GLN A 414 0.46 -19.50 2.57
C GLN A 414 -0.36 -19.02 3.77
N TYR A 415 0.12 -18.02 4.51
CA TYR A 415 -0.45 -17.60 5.80
C TYR A 415 -1.03 -16.18 5.76
N LEU A 416 -1.09 -15.52 4.61
CA LEU A 416 -1.50 -14.11 4.51
C LEU A 416 -2.90 -13.86 5.08
N GLU A 417 -3.85 -14.75 4.81
CA GLU A 417 -5.21 -14.65 5.35
C GLU A 417 -5.24 -14.83 6.87
N TRP A 418 -4.47 -15.79 7.39
CA TRP A 418 -4.33 -16.02 8.83
C TRP A 418 -3.66 -14.83 9.53
N ILE A 419 -2.64 -14.23 8.92
CA ILE A 419 -1.98 -13.01 9.40
C ILE A 419 -2.99 -11.86 9.47
N GLN A 420 -3.71 -11.62 8.36
CA GLN A 420 -4.65 -10.52 8.26
C GLN A 420 -5.79 -10.64 9.26
N HIS A 421 -6.34 -11.84 9.43
CA HIS A 421 -7.40 -12.12 10.40
C HIS A 421 -7.03 -11.68 11.83
N HIS A 422 -5.80 -11.99 12.27
CA HIS A 422 -5.34 -11.63 13.62
C HIS A 422 -5.07 -10.14 13.79
N ILE A 423 -4.60 -9.48 12.71
CA ILE A 423 -4.43 -8.02 12.70
C ILE A 423 -5.80 -7.34 12.85
N ASP A 424 -6.79 -7.77 12.08
CA ASP A 424 -8.11 -7.12 12.02
C ASP A 424 -8.92 -7.32 13.31
N VAL A 425 -8.95 -8.53 13.86
CA VAL A 425 -9.70 -8.84 15.10
C VAL A 425 -9.15 -8.06 16.31
N SER A 426 -7.91 -7.60 16.23
CA SER A 426 -7.25 -6.88 17.32
C SER A 426 -7.27 -5.36 17.12
N ALA A 427 -7.78 -4.86 15.99
CA ALA A 427 -8.05 -3.46 15.81
C ALA A 427 -9.20 -3.05 16.74
N PRO A 428 -9.09 -1.98 17.55
CA PRO A 428 -10.22 -1.50 18.32
C PRO A 428 -11.36 -1.19 17.36
N LEU A 429 -12.56 -1.73 17.63
CA LEU A 429 -13.79 -1.29 16.98
C LEU A 429 -13.82 0.23 17.09
N LYS A 430 -13.75 0.92 15.94
CA LYS A 430 -13.98 2.36 15.89
C LYS A 430 -15.41 2.58 16.38
N GLY A 431 -15.53 2.94 17.66
CA GLY A 431 -16.77 3.39 18.30
C GLY A 431 -17.10 4.82 17.94
#